data_AF-A0AAW9PNR0-F1
#
_entry.id   AF-A0AAW9PNR0-F1
#
_cell.length_a   1.000
_cell.length_b   1.000
_cell.length_c   1.000
_cell.angle_alpha   90.00
_cell.angle_beta   90.00
_cell.angle_gamma   90.00
#
_symmetry.space_group_name_H-M   'P 1'
#
loop_
_entity.id
_entity.type
_entity.pdbx_description
1 polymer ?
#
loop_
_entity_poly.entity_id
_entity_poly.type
_entity_poly.pdbx_seq_one_letter_code
_entity_poly.pdbx_strand_id
1 'polypeptide(L)'
;MGFTGDQAQELQWHRIRWPLMSQEDADRLELNSLLDELEQRQLYCNREQLKESVFSPVRKPGESWTERLQWLLMTDGFGFRSPLPLDAGTRALTILAGYTWREVAEYLATVIVWDDGGAEDRT
;
A
#
# COMPACT_ATOMS: atom_id res chain seq x y z
N MET A 1 31.58 -22.65 16.29
CA MET A 1 30.82 -21.42 16.62
C MET A 1 30.22 -20.96 15.29
N GLY A 2 28.94 -21.06 14.97
CA GLY A 2 27.71 -21.16 15.74
C GLY A 2 26.72 -20.23 15.07
N PHE A 3 26.40 -20.48 13.79
CA PHE A 3 25.34 -19.72 13.10
C PHE A 3 24.01 -20.21 13.65
N THR A 4 23.40 -19.39 14.49
CA THR A 4 22.05 -19.62 15.01
C THR A 4 21.12 -19.80 13.81
N GLY A 5 20.38 -20.91 13.77
CA GLY A 5 19.56 -21.34 12.61
C GLY A 5 18.54 -20.31 12.12
N ASP A 6 18.29 -19.28 12.91
CA ASP A 6 17.43 -18.13 12.62
C ASP A 6 18.04 -17.17 11.56
N GLN A 7 19.36 -16.93 11.60
CA GLN A 7 20.04 -16.02 10.66
C GLN A 7 20.30 -16.67 9.29
N ALA A 8 20.38 -18.00 9.24
CA ALA A 8 20.57 -18.72 7.99
C ALA A 8 19.29 -18.79 7.15
N GLN A 9 18.11 -18.70 7.79
CA GLN A 9 16.83 -18.73 7.09
C GLN A 9 16.51 -17.39 6.43
N GLU A 10 16.78 -16.26 7.11
CA GLU A 10 16.65 -14.92 6.51
C GLU A 10 17.61 -14.74 5.33
N LEU A 11 18.89 -15.13 5.48
CA LEU A 11 19.88 -15.00 4.41
C LEU A 11 19.64 -15.95 3.22
N GLN A 12 18.98 -17.09 3.42
CA GLN A 12 18.66 -18.04 2.35
C GLN A 12 17.45 -17.59 1.51
N TRP A 13 16.49 -16.89 2.10
CA TRP A 13 15.38 -16.28 1.35
C TRP A 13 15.87 -15.11 0.48
N HIS A 14 16.85 -14.33 0.97
CA HIS A 14 17.43 -13.20 0.23
C HIS A 14 18.46 -13.61 -0.83
N ARG A 15 19.25 -14.69 -0.66
CA ARG A 15 20.29 -15.09 -1.64
C ARG A 15 19.82 -15.95 -2.80
N ILE A 16 18.73 -16.71 -2.66
CA ILE A 16 18.31 -17.65 -3.71
C ILE A 16 17.45 -16.97 -4.80
N ARG A 17 16.87 -15.79 -4.56
CA ARG A 17 15.84 -15.24 -5.44
C ARG A 17 16.31 -14.23 -6.52
N TRP A 18 17.54 -13.69 -6.51
CA TRP A 18 17.71 -12.35 -7.11
C TRP A 18 19.03 -11.90 -7.82
N PRO A 19 19.78 -12.69 -8.59
CA PRO A 19 20.72 -12.09 -9.54
C PRO A 19 20.03 -11.59 -10.84
N LEU A 20 18.76 -11.91 -11.08
CA LEU A 20 18.08 -11.63 -12.36
C LEU A 20 16.81 -10.77 -12.26
N MET A 21 16.30 -10.53 -11.06
CA MET A 21 15.08 -9.77 -10.89
C MET A 21 15.47 -8.32 -10.61
N SER A 22 14.82 -7.35 -11.24
CA SER A 22 15.19 -5.94 -11.06
C SER A 22 14.64 -5.43 -9.72
N GLN A 23 15.25 -4.40 -9.14
CA GLN A 23 14.67 -3.71 -7.97
C GLN A 23 13.19 -3.33 -8.22
N GLU A 24 12.87 -2.91 -9.45
CA GLU A 24 11.50 -2.65 -9.89
C GLU A 24 10.55 -3.84 -9.75
N ASP A 25 11.00 -5.08 -9.98
CA ASP A 25 10.15 -6.27 -9.83
C ASP A 25 9.87 -6.57 -8.35
N ALA A 26 10.82 -6.29 -7.45
CA ALA A 26 10.60 -6.38 -6.01
C ALA A 26 9.59 -5.33 -5.56
N ASP A 27 9.81 -4.09 -5.98
CA ASP A 27 8.93 -2.97 -5.68
C ASP A 27 7.50 -3.23 -6.21
N ARG A 28 7.38 -3.82 -7.41
CA ARG A 28 6.09 -4.19 -8.01
C ARG A 28 5.39 -5.26 -7.20
N LEU A 29 6.12 -6.27 -6.72
CA LEU A 29 5.55 -7.33 -5.88
C LEU A 29 5.10 -6.79 -4.52
N GLU A 30 5.90 -5.95 -3.87
CA GLU A 30 5.51 -5.32 -2.61
C GLU A 30 4.29 -4.43 -2.77
N LEU A 31 4.26 -3.58 -3.80
CA LEU A 31 3.09 -2.75 -4.08
C LEU A 31 1.84 -3.61 -4.37
N ASN A 32 1.99 -4.74 -5.08
CA ASN A 32 0.88 -5.67 -5.32
C ASN A 32 0.36 -6.28 -4.03
N SER A 33 1.27 -6.71 -3.14
CA SER A 33 0.90 -7.27 -1.84
C SER A 33 0.17 -6.24 -0.97
N LEU A 34 0.64 -4.99 -0.96
CA LEU A 34 -0.04 -3.89 -0.26
C LEU A 34 -1.46 -3.69 -0.81
N LEU A 35 -1.60 -3.61 -2.14
CA LEU A 35 -2.89 -3.42 -2.79
C LEU A 35 -3.86 -4.58 -2.54
N ASP A 36 -3.35 -5.82 -2.53
CA ASP A 36 -4.12 -7.01 -2.19
C ASP A 36 -4.60 -6.96 -0.73
N GLU A 37 -3.75 -6.53 0.21
CA GLU A 37 -4.12 -6.34 1.61
C GLU A 37 -5.18 -5.25 1.83
N LEU A 38 -5.15 -4.18 1.03
CA LEU A 38 -6.19 -3.14 1.04
C LEU A 38 -7.51 -3.69 0.48
N GLU A 39 -7.45 -4.44 -0.63
CA GLU A 39 -8.62 -5.08 -1.26
C GLU A 39 -9.28 -6.11 -0.33
N GLN A 40 -8.49 -6.95 0.36
CA GLN A 40 -8.97 -7.90 1.38
C GLN A 40 -9.71 -7.21 2.52
N ARG A 41 -9.35 -5.97 2.82
CA ARG A 41 -10.01 -5.13 3.84
C ARG A 41 -11.11 -4.25 3.25
N GLN A 42 -11.56 -4.57 2.04
CA GLN A 42 -12.61 -3.88 1.29
C GLN A 42 -12.30 -2.40 1.04
N LEU A 43 -11.01 -2.04 0.95
CA LEU A 43 -10.57 -0.73 0.49
C LEU A 43 -10.13 -0.87 -0.96
N TYR A 44 -11.00 -0.46 -1.87
CA TYR A 44 -10.74 -0.58 -3.31
C TYR A 44 -10.15 0.72 -3.83
N CYS A 45 -9.11 0.63 -4.63
CA CYS A 45 -8.52 1.75 -5.35
C CYS A 45 -8.25 1.35 -6.80
N ASN A 46 -7.97 2.33 -7.66
CA ASN A 46 -7.61 2.04 -9.03
C ASN A 46 -6.18 1.49 -9.13
N ARG A 47 -6.02 0.20 -8.81
CA ARG A 47 -4.71 -0.47 -8.68
C ARG A 47 -3.85 -0.38 -9.94
N GLU A 48 -4.46 -0.40 -11.13
CA GLU A 48 -3.72 -0.33 -12.39
C GLU A 48 -3.15 1.06 -12.58
N GLN A 49 -4.00 2.09 -12.46
CA GLN A 49 -3.59 3.48 -12.60
C GLN A 49 -2.61 3.91 -11.49
N LEU A 50 -2.74 3.36 -10.27
CA LEU A 50 -1.79 3.55 -9.19
C LEU A 50 -0.44 2.89 -9.48
N LYS A 51 -0.42 1.63 -9.93
CA LYS A 51 0.82 0.96 -10.36
C LYS A 51 1.49 1.71 -11.51
N GLU A 52 0.75 2.12 -12.53
CA GLU A 52 1.30 2.86 -13.67
C GLU A 52 1.83 4.24 -13.26
N SER A 53 1.12 4.95 -12.38
CA SER A 53 1.56 6.27 -11.89
C SER A 53 2.77 6.15 -10.97
N VAL A 54 2.77 5.13 -10.11
CA VAL A 54 3.93 4.78 -9.29
C VAL A 54 5.07 4.47 -10.24
N PHE A 55 5.01 3.43 -11.08
CA PHE A 55 6.08 2.97 -12.01
C PHE A 55 6.29 3.81 -13.27
N SER A 56 5.75 5.04 -13.31
CA SER A 56 5.97 5.91 -14.46
C SER A 56 7.44 6.31 -14.62
N PRO A 57 7.97 6.34 -15.86
CA PRO A 57 9.38 6.65 -16.14
C PRO A 57 9.78 8.10 -15.80
N VAL A 58 8.82 8.93 -15.39
CA VAL A 58 9.02 10.31 -14.89
C VAL A 58 9.56 10.33 -13.45
N ARG A 59 9.85 9.16 -12.84
CA ARG A 59 10.47 9.09 -11.51
C ARG A 59 11.85 9.71 -11.46
N LYS A 60 12.18 10.30 -10.31
CA LYS A 60 13.57 10.66 -9.99
C LYS A 60 14.38 9.38 -9.76
N PRO A 61 15.61 9.28 -10.29
CA PRO A 61 16.49 8.16 -9.99
C PRO A 61 16.81 8.15 -8.49
N GLY A 62 16.51 7.04 -7.81
CA GLY A 62 16.70 6.86 -6.36
C GLY A 62 15.49 7.16 -5.49
N GLU A 63 14.35 7.57 -6.07
CA GLU A 63 13.08 7.75 -5.33
C GLU A 63 12.40 6.40 -5.11
N SER A 64 12.10 6.07 -3.84
CA SER A 64 11.45 4.81 -3.50
C SER A 64 10.01 4.79 -3.99
N TRP A 65 9.48 3.62 -4.32
CA TRP A 65 8.08 3.49 -4.76
C TRP A 65 7.07 3.95 -3.70
N THR A 66 7.44 3.88 -2.41
CA THR A 66 6.66 4.38 -1.27
C THR A 66 6.60 5.90 -1.20
N GLU A 67 7.71 6.60 -1.44
CA GLU A 67 7.75 8.07 -1.51
C GLU A 67 6.91 8.58 -2.69
N ARG A 68 7.01 7.89 -3.83
CA ARG A 68 6.18 8.15 -5.01
C ARG A 68 4.71 7.94 -4.71
N LEU A 69 4.36 6.81 -4.09
CA LEU A 69 3.00 6.47 -3.70
C LEU A 69 2.41 7.53 -2.77
N GLN A 70 3.19 7.98 -1.78
CA GLN A 70 2.80 9.05 -0.86
C GLN A 70 2.42 10.34 -1.62
N TRP A 71 3.30 10.81 -2.51
CA TRP A 71 3.06 12.04 -3.28
C TRP A 71 1.83 11.92 -4.18
N LEU A 72 1.66 10.76 -4.80
CA LEU A 72 0.52 10.47 -5.67
C LEU A 72 -0.80 10.48 -4.87
N LEU A 73 -0.86 9.78 -3.73
CA LEU A 73 -2.05 9.73 -2.90
C LEU A 73 -2.46 11.11 -2.36
N MET A 74 -1.48 11.96 -2.03
CA MET A 74 -1.72 13.36 -1.63
C MET A 74 -2.24 14.24 -2.77
N THR A 75 -1.96 13.88 -4.03
CA THR A 75 -2.30 14.69 -5.20
C THR A 75 -3.68 14.35 -5.77
N ASP A 76 -3.97 13.05 -5.92
CA ASP A 76 -5.13 12.60 -6.71
C ASP A 76 -6.05 11.64 -5.93
N GLY A 77 -5.55 11.03 -4.85
CA GLY A 77 -6.33 10.09 -4.04
C GLY A 77 -6.80 8.82 -4.79
N PHE A 78 -6.56 8.69 -6.10
CA PHE A 78 -6.69 7.45 -6.92
C PHE A 78 -8.08 6.79 -6.89
N GLY A 79 -9.12 7.57 -6.57
CA GLY A 79 -10.50 7.09 -6.50
C GLY A 79 -10.71 6.00 -5.47
N PHE A 80 -10.01 6.06 -4.34
CA PHE A 80 -10.21 5.12 -3.25
C PHE A 80 -11.67 5.16 -2.78
N ARG A 81 -12.26 3.97 -2.65
CA ARG A 81 -13.64 3.76 -2.23
C ARG A 81 -13.72 2.57 -1.30
N SER A 82 -14.56 2.66 -0.29
CA SER A 82 -14.85 1.52 0.57
C SER A 82 -16.36 1.38 0.73
N PRO A 83 -16.92 0.17 0.54
CA PRO A 83 -18.30 -0.12 0.92
C PRO A 83 -18.45 -0.34 2.43
N LEU A 84 -17.39 -0.10 3.22
CA LEU A 84 -17.41 -0.19 4.67
C LEU A 84 -17.45 1.21 5.29
N PRO A 85 -17.94 1.32 6.54
CA PRO A 85 -17.79 2.54 7.32
C PRO A 85 -16.32 2.79 7.66
N LEU A 86 -15.98 4.07 7.88
CA LEU A 86 -14.62 4.54 8.19
C LEU A 86 -13.95 3.75 9.32
N ASP A 87 -14.71 3.36 10.35
CA ASP A 87 -14.18 2.60 11.50
C ASP A 87 -13.59 1.24 11.07
N ALA A 88 -14.28 0.53 10.17
CA ALA A 88 -13.80 -0.74 9.62
C ALA A 88 -12.65 -0.52 8.61
N GLY A 89 -12.69 0.60 7.86
CA GLY A 89 -11.63 1.00 6.93
C GLY A 89 -10.34 1.51 7.58
N THR A 90 -10.39 1.91 8.86
CA THR A 90 -9.25 2.48 9.59
C THR A 90 -8.06 1.53 9.66
N ARG A 91 -8.30 0.21 9.66
CA ARG A 91 -7.23 -0.80 9.63
C ARG A 91 -6.48 -0.80 8.29
N ALA A 92 -7.19 -0.64 7.17
CA ALA A 92 -6.57 -0.54 5.85
C ALA A 92 -5.73 0.74 5.72
N LEU A 93 -6.26 1.85 6.23
CA LEU A 93 -5.53 3.11 6.33
C LEU A 93 -4.27 3.01 7.22
N THR A 94 -4.34 2.26 8.32
CA THR A 94 -3.19 2.02 9.21
C THR A 94 -2.06 1.27 8.49
N ILE A 95 -2.40 0.28 7.66
CA ILE A 95 -1.42 -0.45 6.86
C ILE A 95 -0.81 0.47 5.82
N LEU A 96 -1.64 1.24 5.12
CA LEU A 96 -1.16 2.24 4.15
C LEU A 96 -0.22 3.27 4.81
N ALA A 97 -0.54 3.71 6.03
CA ALA A 97 0.31 4.60 6.81
C ALA A 97 1.67 3.98 7.20
N GLY A 98 1.75 2.64 7.27
CA GLY A 98 3.00 1.92 7.50
C GLY A 98 3.95 1.93 6.31
N TYR A 99 3.43 2.04 5.08
CA TYR A 99 4.21 2.11 3.85
C TYR A 99 4.42 3.55 3.36
N THR A 100 3.46 4.42 3.64
CA THR A 100 3.53 5.86 3.36
C THR A 100 3.71 6.60 4.69
N TRP A 101 2.85 7.58 5.00
CA TRP A 101 2.81 8.27 6.30
C TRP A 101 1.40 8.32 6.86
N ARG A 102 1.30 8.56 8.16
CA ARG A 102 0.02 8.74 8.85
C ARG A 102 -0.79 9.89 8.24
N GLU A 103 -0.14 10.98 7.85
CA GLU A 103 -0.82 12.12 7.19
C GLU A 103 -1.54 11.73 5.89
N VAL A 104 -0.98 10.80 5.11
CA VAL A 104 -1.64 10.31 3.89
C VAL A 104 -2.87 9.49 4.23
N ALA A 105 -2.78 8.64 5.25
CA ALA A 105 -3.92 7.86 5.73
C ALA A 105 -5.02 8.77 6.31
N GLU A 106 -4.65 9.82 7.03
CA GLU A 106 -5.58 10.83 7.57
C GLU A 106 -6.23 11.63 6.43
N TYR A 107 -5.46 12.05 5.43
CA TYR A 107 -5.98 12.71 4.23
C TYR A 107 -6.96 11.80 3.48
N LEU A 108 -6.58 10.55 3.23
CA LEU A 108 -7.43 9.55 2.57
C LEU A 108 -8.70 9.28 3.36
N ALA A 109 -8.65 9.23 4.70
CA ALA A 109 -9.87 9.14 5.50
C ALA A 109 -10.89 10.24 5.17
N THR A 110 -10.44 11.44 4.81
CA THR A 110 -11.31 12.57 4.45
C THR A 110 -11.75 12.60 2.99
N VAL A 111 -10.95 12.09 2.05
CA VAL A 111 -11.27 12.12 0.61
C VAL A 111 -11.91 10.83 0.09
N ILE A 112 -11.78 9.73 0.83
CA ILE A 112 -12.40 8.46 0.48
C ILE A 112 -13.91 8.53 0.66
N VAL A 113 -14.63 8.03 -0.34
CA VAL A 113 -16.06 7.78 -0.23
C VAL A 113 -16.25 6.50 0.58
N TRP A 114 -16.60 6.69 1.85
CA TRP A 114 -17.04 5.63 2.76
C TRP A 114 -18.54 5.41 2.57
N ASP A 115 -18.96 4.15 2.67
CA ASP A 115 -20.37 3.87 2.93
C ASP A 115 -20.66 4.38 4.35
N ASP A 116 -21.39 5.49 4.45
CA ASP A 116 -22.09 5.86 5.68
C ASP A 116 -23.17 4.81 5.82
N GLY A 117 -22.77 3.60 6.25
CA GLY A 117 -23.65 2.45 6.40
C GLY A 117 -24.80 2.95 7.24
N GLY A 118 -25.93 3.18 6.55
CA GLY A 118 -26.92 4.15 6.99
C GLY A 118 -27.12 4.01 8.48
N ALA A 119 -26.94 5.11 9.21
CA ALA A 119 -27.39 5.20 10.58
C ALA A 119 -28.92 5.07 10.61
N GLU A 120 -29.42 3.88 10.29
CA GLU A 120 -30.77 3.41 10.51
C GLU A 120 -30.76 2.67 11.86
N ASP A 121 -30.73 3.40 12.97
CA ASP A 121 -31.50 3.07 14.17
C ASP A 121 -31.54 4.31 15.10
N ARG A 122 -32.61 5.11 15.11
CA ARG A 122 -33.87 4.93 15.85
C ARG A 122 -33.75 5.36 17.32
N THR A 123 -34.33 6.51 17.64
CA THR A 123 -34.97 6.80 18.92
C THR A 123 -36.10 7.79 18.66
#